data_AF-A0A351ASF7-F1
#
_entry.id   AF-A0A351ASF7-F1
#
_cell.length_a   1.000
_cell.length_b   1.000
_cell.length_c   1.000
_cell.angle_alpha   90.00
_cell.angle_beta   90.00
_cell.angle_gamma   90.00
#
_symmetry.space_group_name_H-M   'P 1'
#
loop_
_entity.id
_entity.type
_entity.pdbx_description
1 polymer ?
#
loop_
_entity_poly.entity_id
_entity_poly.type
_entity_poly.pdbx_seq_one_letter_code
_entity_poly.pdbx_strand_id
1 'polypeptide(L)' 'MFFAKNTFTMDRTENDYAAFEKAMDERRLYRQISDFVGICLRIGAEPAALDAVIYEELGYRGQDLVDFYRRCENIH' A
#
# COMPACT_ATOMS: atom_id res chain seq x y z
N MET A 1 -7.76 -27.93 20.01
CA MET A 1 -7.27 -27.41 18.71
C MET A 1 -6.77 -25.99 18.93
N PHE A 2 -5.48 -25.76 18.76
CA PHE A 2 -4.83 -24.45 18.93
C PHE A 2 -5.18 -23.54 17.75
N PHE A 3 -6.07 -22.55 17.95
CA PHE A 3 -6.19 -21.40 17.06
C PHE A 3 -5.49 -20.21 17.69
N ALA A 4 -4.16 -20.31 17.80
CA ALA A 4 -3.27 -19.20 18.11
C ALA A 4 -2.48 -18.85 16.85
N LYS A 5 -3.17 -18.32 15.84
CA LYS A 5 -2.58 -17.75 14.63
C LYS A 5 -3.56 -16.72 14.08
N ASN A 6 -3.46 -15.46 14.51
CA ASN A 6 -3.98 -14.32 13.72
C ASN A 6 -3.51 -12.95 14.25
N THR A 7 -2.92 -12.87 15.44
CA THR A 7 -2.42 -11.58 15.96
C THR A 7 -1.06 -11.16 15.39
N PHE A 8 -0.22 -12.09 14.94
CA PHE A 8 1.11 -11.75 14.39
C PHE A 8 1.09 -11.24 12.94
N THR A 9 0.03 -11.56 12.20
CA THR A 9 -0.14 -11.11 10.80
C THR A 9 -0.64 -9.68 10.74
N MET A 10 -1.60 -9.30 11.60
CA MET A 10 -2.18 -7.96 11.64
C MET A 10 -1.13 -6.85 11.87
N ASP A 11 -0.21 -7.05 12.82
CA ASP A 11 0.89 -6.09 13.10
C ASP A 11 1.81 -5.82 11.90
N ARG A 12 2.01 -6.82 11.03
CA ARG A 12 2.94 -6.70 9.91
C ARG A 12 2.30 -5.97 8.74
N THR A 13 1.05 -6.28 8.43
CA THR A 13 0.31 -5.64 7.34
C THR A 13 -0.11 -4.22 7.67
N GLU A 14 -0.43 -3.89 8.92
CA GLU A 14 -0.64 -2.49 9.34
C GLU A 14 0.65 -1.66 9.18
N ASN A 15 1.80 -2.26 9.51
CA ASN A 15 3.10 -1.59 9.35
C ASN A 15 3.46 -1.39 7.87
N ASP A 16 3.16 -2.37 7.01
CA ASP A 16 3.33 -2.25 5.56
C ASP A 16 2.41 -1.18 4.96
N TYR A 17 1.17 -1.06 5.46
CA TYR A 17 0.24 0.00 5.06
C TYR A 17 0.73 1.39 5.50
N ALA A 18 1.21 1.53 6.75
CA ALA A 18 1.80 2.78 7.23
C ALA A 18 3.07 3.18 6.46
N ALA A 19 3.91 2.20 6.11
CA ALA A 19 5.09 2.43 5.27
C ALA A 19 4.72 2.88 3.86
N PHE A 20 3.64 2.30 3.30
CA PHE A 20 3.08 2.70 2.02
C PHE A 20 2.50 4.12 2.07
N GLU A 21 1.72 4.45 3.09
CA GLU A 21 1.17 5.80 3.28
C GLU A 21 2.29 6.85 3.37
N LYS A 22 3.33 6.61 4.17
CA LYS A 22 4.53 7.46 4.21
C LYS A 22 5.23 7.59 2.87
N ALA A 23 5.32 6.50 2.11
CA ALA A 23 5.96 6.51 0.82
C ALA A 23 5.17 7.31 -0.24
N MET A 24 3.85 7.31 -0.13
CA MET A 24 2.97 8.11 -0.98
C MET A 24 2.97 9.58 -0.53
N ASP A 25 2.78 9.88 0.75
CA ASP A 25 2.63 11.26 1.23
C ASP A 25 3.96 12.01 1.35
N GLU A 26 4.92 11.47 2.12
CA GLU A 26 6.20 12.14 2.38
C GLU A 26 7.16 12.02 1.19
N ARG A 27 7.29 10.82 0.63
CA ARG A 27 8.27 10.53 -0.44
C ARG A 27 7.71 10.75 -1.84
N ARG A 28 6.39 10.84 -1.99
CA ARG A 28 5.69 11.00 -3.29
C ARG A 28 6.20 10.02 -4.34
N LEU A 29 6.40 8.75 -3.95
CA LEU A 29 6.97 7.74 -4.84
C LEU A 29 6.16 7.55 -6.13
N TYR A 30 4.85 7.84 -6.10
CA TYR A 30 3.97 7.84 -7.27
C TYR A 30 4.41 8.77 -8.41
N ARG A 31 5.27 9.77 -8.14
CA ARG A 31 5.88 10.64 -9.17
C ARG A 31 6.97 9.94 -9.97
N GLN A 32 7.69 9.03 -9.33
CA GLN A 32 8.83 8.32 -9.92
C GLN A 32 8.46 6.92 -10.40
N ILE A 33 7.54 6.27 -9.68
CA ILE A 33 7.08 4.91 -9.92
C ILE A 33 5.59 4.96 -10.19
N SER A 34 5.18 4.49 -11.36
CA SER A 34 3.77 4.59 -11.82
C SER A 34 2.93 3.40 -11.39
N ASP A 35 3.62 2.32 -11.01
CA ASP A 35 3.04 1.03 -10.73
C ASP A 35 3.07 0.73 -9.23
N PHE A 36 1.95 0.23 -8.71
CA PHE A 36 1.81 -0.12 -7.31
C PHE A 36 2.85 -1.16 -6.87
N VAL A 37 3.13 -2.15 -7.72
CA VAL A 37 4.11 -3.21 -7.44
C VAL A 37 5.51 -2.63 -7.22
N GLY A 38 5.96 -1.71 -8.07
CA GLY A 38 7.25 -1.05 -7.92
C GLY A 38 7.35 -0.22 -6.63
N ILE A 39 6.26 0.42 -6.22
CA ILE A 39 6.20 1.15 -4.94
C ILE A 39 6.33 0.17 -3.78
N CYS A 40 5.61 -0.95 -3.81
CA CYS A 40 5.69 -2.01 -2.81
C CYS A 40 7.11 -2.58 -2.69
N LEU A 41 7.73 -2.93 -3.81
CA LEU A 41 9.10 -3.43 -3.85
C LEU A 41 10.09 -2.40 -3.29
N ARG A 42 9.84 -1.11 -3.53
CA ARG A 42 10.72 -0.01 -3.07
C ARG A 42 10.68 0.20 -1.56
N ILE A 43 9.55 -0.10 -0.93
CA ILE A 43 9.37 -0.05 0.53
C ILE A 43 9.62 -1.40 1.21
N GLY A 44 9.83 -2.47 0.44
CA GLY A 44 10.04 -3.82 0.95
C GLY A 44 8.76 -4.54 1.37
N ALA A 45 7.59 -4.05 0.91
CA ALA A 45 6.30 -4.66 1.18
C ALA A 45 5.93 -5.68 0.10
N GLU A 46 5.16 -6.70 0.48
CA GLU A 46 4.64 -7.69 -0.46
C GLU A 46 3.39 -7.13 -1.18
N PRO A 47 3.39 -6.97 -2.52
CA PRO A 47 2.32 -6.31 -3.24
C PRO A 47 0.95 -6.98 -3.05
N ALA A 48 0.90 -8.31 -3.04
CA ALA A 48 -0.35 -9.05 -2.91
C ALA A 48 -0.96 -8.92 -1.50
N ALA A 49 -0.11 -8.97 -0.47
CA ALA A 49 -0.54 -8.78 0.91
C ALA A 49 -1.04 -7.34 1.14
N LEU A 50 -0.31 -6.35 0.61
CA LEU A 50 -0.68 -4.96 0.75
C LEU A 50 -1.94 -4.60 -0.07
N ASP A 51 -2.10 -5.13 -1.29
CA ASP A 51 -3.32 -4.93 -2.09
C ASP A 51 -4.55 -5.51 -1.38
N ALA A 52 -4.42 -6.66 -0.73
CA ALA A 52 -5.51 -7.25 0.05
C ALA A 52 -5.94 -6.33 1.19
N VAL A 53 -4.99 -5.75 1.93
CA VAL A 53 -5.28 -4.80 3.03
C VAL A 53 -5.90 -3.51 2.51
N ILE A 54 -5.34 -2.91 1.46
CA ILE A 54 -5.91 -1.70 0.85
C ILE A 54 -7.34 -1.98 0.38
N TYR A 55 -7.59 -3.16 -0.19
CA TYR A 55 -8.91 -3.55 -0.63
C TYR A 55 -9.89 -3.77 0.54
N GLU A 56 -9.45 -4.38 1.64
CA GLU A 56 -10.29 -4.55 2.84
C GLU A 56 -10.58 -3.21 3.53
N GLU A 57 -9.60 -2.31 3.63
CA GLU A 57 -9.72 -1.04 4.35
C GLU A 57 -10.42 0.06 3.54
N LEU A 58 -10.04 0.22 2.27
CA LEU A 58 -10.48 1.32 1.41
C LEU A 58 -11.43 0.87 0.31
N GLY A 59 -11.51 -0.43 0.00
CA GLY A 59 -12.30 -0.95 -1.11
C GLY A 59 -11.69 -0.68 -2.49
N TYR A 60 -10.45 -0.17 -2.55
CA TYR A 60 -9.74 0.13 -3.80
C TYR A 60 -8.60 -0.87 -4.02
N ARG A 61 -8.20 -1.08 -5.27
CA ARG A 61 -6.95 -1.78 -5.58
C ARG A 61 -5.78 -0.82 -5.44
N GLY A 62 -4.62 -1.34 -5.08
CA GLY A 62 -3.39 -0.56 -4.92
C GLY A 62 -3.03 0.24 -6.16
N GLN A 63 -3.26 -0.32 -7.36
CA GLN A 63 -3.02 0.40 -8.62
C GLN A 63 -3.99 1.58 -8.82
N ASP A 64 -5.29 1.39 -8.54
CA ASP A 64 -6.28 2.47 -8.65
C ASP A 64 -5.94 3.63 -7.71
N LEU A 65 -5.42 3.31 -6.51
CA LEU A 65 -4.98 4.28 -5.53
C LEU A 65 -3.79 5.10 -6.05
N VAL A 66 -2.78 4.45 -6.62
CA VAL A 66 -1.61 5.13 -7.22
C VAL A 66 -2.04 6.05 -8.37
N ASP A 67 -2.94 5.58 -9.23
CA ASP A 67 -3.50 6.37 -10.32
C ASP A 67 -4.35 7.55 -9.82
N PHE A 68 -5.01 7.41 -8.67
CA PHE A 68 -5.72 8.51 -8.01
C PHE A 68 -4.76 9.58 -7.52
N TYR A 69 -3.69 9.22 -6.80
CA TYR A 69 -2.67 10.16 -6.33
C TYR A 69 -2.03 10.95 -7.48
N ARG A 70 -1.71 10.26 -8.59
CA ARG A 70 -1.17 10.92 -9.79
C ARG A 70 -2.16 11.85 -10.48
N ARG A 71 -3.45 11.48 -10.51
CA ARG A 71 -4.51 12.33 -11.05
C ARG A 71 -4.68 13.59 -10.19
N CYS A 72 -4.70 13.45 -8.87
CA CYS A 72 -4.78 14.59 -7.95
C CYS A 72 -3.60 15.58 -8.12
N GLU A 73 -2.39 15.11 -8.41
CA GLU A 73 -1.26 15.99 -8.69
C GLU A 73 -1.41 16.79 -9.99
N ASN A 74 -2.05 16.23 -11.02
CA ASN A 74 -2.23 16.90 -12.31
C ASN A 74 -3.37 17.94 -12.31
N ILE A 75 -4.09 18.11 -11.20
CA ILE A 75 -5.03 19.20 -11.00
C ILE A 75 -4.23 20.38 -10.43
N HIS A 76 -3.47 21.06 -11.29
CA HIS A 76 -2.79 22.32 -10.97
C HIS A 76 -3.18 23.38 -12.00
#